data_AF-A0A248LGE9-F1
#
_entry.id   AF-A0A248LGE9-F1
#
_cell.length_a   1.000
_cell.length_b   1.000
_cell.length_c   1.000
_cell.angle_alpha   90.00
_cell.angle_beta   90.00
_cell.angle_gamma   90.00
#
_symmetry.space_group_name_H-M   'P 1'
#
loop_
_entity.id
_entity.type
_entity.pdbx_description
1 polymer ?
#
loop_
_entity_poly.entity_id
_entity_poly.type
_entity_poly.pdbx_seq_one_letter_code
_entity_poly.pdbx_strand_id
1 'polypeptide(L)' 'MNSTSETTYLNTIGGLLSLMLGKSPDGKKLSVYESQAAIISAMLAYHDGKPGISARTMEEKFAAANRSIKTS' A
#
# COMPACT_ATOMS: atom_id res chain seq x y z
N MET A 1 5.26 -14.43 14.47
CA MET A 1 6.44 -13.58 14.26
C MET A 1 6.68 -13.50 12.77
N ASN A 2 6.64 -12.31 12.17
CA ASN A 2 7.07 -12.16 10.77
C ASN A 2 8.57 -12.39 10.68
N SER A 3 9.01 -13.04 9.60
CA SER A 3 10.42 -13.04 9.25
C SER A 3 10.87 -11.59 8.98
N THR A 4 12.14 -11.26 9.25
CA THR A 4 12.68 -9.92 9.00
C THR A 4 12.42 -9.46 7.56
N SER A 5 12.52 -10.38 6.59
CA SER A 5 12.21 -10.11 5.19
C SER A 5 10.75 -9.72 4.97
N GLU A 6 9.80 -10.42 5.60
CA GLU A 6 8.37 -10.09 5.51
C GLU A 6 8.05 -8.72 6.12
N THR A 7 8.65 -8.39 7.27
CA THR A 7 8.53 -7.05 7.86
C THR A 7 9.10 -5.98 6.93
N THR A 8 10.26 -6.22 6.30
CA THR A 8 10.81 -5.30 5.29
C THR A 8 9.84 -5.10 4.14
N TYR A 9 9.27 -6.17 3.57
CA TYR A 9 8.28 -6.06 2.50
C TYR A 9 7.05 -5.24 2.90
N LEU A 10 6.50 -5.50 4.09
CA LEU A 10 5.35 -4.75 4.61
C LEU A 10 5.67 -3.28 4.86
N ASN A 11 6.88 -2.97 5.36
CA ASN A 11 7.32 -1.60 5.58
C ASN A 11 7.53 -0.85 4.25
N THR A 12 8.08 -1.50 3.22
CA THR A 12 8.19 -0.92 1.88
C THR A 12 6.82 -0.61 1.29
N ILE A 13 5.88 -1.55 1.35
CA ILE A 13 4.50 -1.33 0.86
C ILE A 13 3.83 -0.20 1.65
N GLY A 14 3.95 -0.21 2.97
CA GLY A 14 3.36 0.82 3.84
C GLY A 14 3.93 2.21 3.56
N GLY A 15 5.23 2.31 3.31
CA GLY A 15 5.91 3.55 2.97
C GLY A 15 5.44 4.10 1.62
N LEU A 16 5.33 3.25 0.60
CA LEU A 16 4.81 3.64 -0.70
C LEU A 16 3.33 4.08 -0.62
N LEU A 17 2.49 3.37 0.14
CA LEU A 17 1.10 3.76 0.37
C LEU A 17 1.00 5.12 1.08
N SER A 18 1.83 5.35 2.09
CA SER A 18 1.91 6.62 2.81
C SER A 18 2.30 7.76 1.88
N LEU A 19 3.27 7.54 0.99
CA LEU A 19 3.65 8.53 -0.02
C LEU A 19 2.52 8.78 -1.02
N MET A 20 1.88 7.73 -1.55
CA MET A 20 0.79 7.88 -2.53
C MET A 20 -0.39 8.67 -1.97
N LEU A 21 -0.75 8.44 -0.71
CA LEU A 21 -1.88 9.12 -0.05
C LEU A 21 -1.46 10.40 0.67
N GLY A 22 -0.16 10.69 0.68
CA GLY A 22 0.43 11.80 1.41
C GLY A 22 0.34 13.13 0.68
N LYS A 23 0.77 14.16 1.39
CA LYS A 23 1.00 15.50 0.86
C LYS A 23 2.45 15.90 1.12
N SER A 24 3.02 16.67 0.22
CA SER A 24 4.28 17.36 0.46
C SER A 24 4.15 18.39 1.60
N PRO A 25 5.27 18.91 2.14
CA PRO A 25 5.23 19.93 3.20
C PRO A 25 4.45 21.21 2.82
N ASP A 26 4.41 21.56 1.53
CA ASP A 26 3.62 22.68 0.98
C ASP A 26 2.16 22.30 0.65
N GLY A 27 1.71 21.11 1.06
CA GLY A 27 0.32 20.66 0.99
C GLY A 27 -0.14 20.08 -0.35
N LYS A 28 0.76 19.92 -1.33
CA LYS A 28 0.41 19.30 -2.63
C LYS A 28 0.28 17.79 -2.47
N LYS A 29 -0.77 17.21 -3.05
CA LYS A 29 -0.92 15.74 -3.10
C LYS A 29 0.27 15.13 -3.83
N LEU A 30 0.83 14.06 -3.27
CA LEU A 30 1.97 13.36 -3.86
C LEU A 30 1.54 12.37 -4.95
N SER A 31 0.26 12.02 -5.03
CA SER A 31 -0.32 11.25 -6.14
C SER A 31 -1.74 11.70 -6.47
N VAL A 32 -2.29 11.14 -7.55
CA VAL A 32 -3.69 11.35 -7.98
C VAL A 32 -4.70 10.55 -7.15
N TYR A 33 -4.26 9.57 -6.37
CA TYR A 33 -5.14 8.69 -5.62
C TYR A 33 -5.54 9.29 -4.28
N GLU A 34 -6.82 9.16 -3.92
CA GLU A 34 -7.37 9.77 -2.70
C GLU A 34 -7.62 8.76 -1.58
N SER A 35 -7.59 7.47 -1.89
CA SER A 35 -7.86 6.41 -0.92
C SER A 35 -7.16 5.11 -1.29
N GLN A 36 -6.99 4.25 -0.29
CA GLN A 36 -6.49 2.90 -0.49
C GLN A 36 -7.39 2.09 -1.46
N ALA A 37 -8.71 2.30 -1.41
CA ALA A 37 -9.63 1.67 -2.35
C ALA A 37 -9.38 2.11 -3.80
N ALA A 38 -9.11 3.40 -4.03
CA ALA A 38 -8.76 3.90 -5.37
C ALA A 38 -7.45 3.28 -5.89
N ILE A 39 -6.48 3.06 -5.02
CA ILE A 39 -5.23 2.37 -5.36
C ILE A 39 -5.50 0.89 -5.70
N ILE A 40 -6.33 0.20 -4.92
CA ILE A 40 -6.71 -1.20 -5.20
C ILE A 40 -7.41 -1.30 -6.56
N SER A 41 -8.39 -0.44 -6.83
CA SER A 41 -9.08 -0.40 -8.12
C SER A 41 -8.11 -0.19 -9.28
N ALA A 42 -7.13 0.70 -9.13
CA ALA A 42 -6.10 0.90 -10.14
C ALA A 42 -5.20 -0.33 -10.31
N MET A 43 -4.76 -0.95 -9.22
CA MET A 43 -3.94 -2.17 -9.27
C MET A 43 -4.67 -3.31 -10.00
N LEU A 44 -5.97 -3.48 -9.75
CA LEU A 44 -6.78 -4.45 -10.48
C LEU A 44 -6.90 -4.05 -11.95
N ALA A 45 -7.26 -2.81 -12.26
CA ALA A 45 -7.42 -2.37 -13.65
C ALA A 45 -6.15 -2.53 -14.51
N TYR A 46 -4.96 -2.28 -13.94
CA TYR A 46 -3.69 -2.31 -14.68
C TYR A 46 -2.93 -3.63 -14.56
N HIS A 47 -3.19 -4.44 -13.52
CA HIS A 47 -2.37 -5.61 -13.18
C HIS A 47 -3.18 -6.85 -12.82
N ASP A 48 -4.46 -6.91 -13.21
CA ASP A 48 -5.29 -8.10 -13.04
C ASP A 48 -4.62 -9.37 -13.60
N GLY A 49 -4.95 -10.51 -13.01
CA GLY A 49 -4.44 -11.83 -13.41
C GLY A 49 -3.01 -12.14 -12.94
N LYS A 50 -2.30 -11.19 -12.32
CA LYS A 50 -1.02 -11.49 -11.65
C LYS A 50 -1.26 -12.17 -10.30
N PRO A 51 -0.50 -13.24 -9.97
CA PRO A 51 -0.59 -13.88 -8.66
C PRO A 51 -0.41 -12.86 -7.53
N GLY A 52 -1.32 -12.88 -6.56
CA GLY A 52 -1.33 -11.94 -5.43
C GLY A 52 -2.01 -10.59 -5.70
N ILE A 53 -2.45 -10.32 -6.94
CA ILE A 53 -3.25 -9.13 -7.29
C ILE A 53 -4.73 -9.52 -7.38
N SER A 54 -5.36 -9.66 -6.21
CA SER A 54 -6.81 -9.75 -6.07
C SER A 54 -7.29 -8.68 -5.09
N ALA A 55 -8.54 -8.23 -5.19
CA ALA A 55 -9.07 -7.21 -4.29
C ALA A 55 -8.83 -7.57 -2.82
N ARG A 56 -9.23 -8.79 -2.45
CA ARG A 56 -9.05 -9.34 -1.10
C ARG A 56 -7.58 -9.39 -0.67
N THR A 57 -6.69 -9.91 -1.51
CA THR A 57 -5.26 -10.00 -1.17
C THR A 57 -4.65 -8.63 -0.96
N MET A 58 -5.02 -7.66 -1.80
CA MET A 58 -4.51 -6.28 -1.71
C MET A 58 -5.02 -5.58 -0.46
N GLU A 59 -6.30 -5.75 -0.11
CA GLU A 59 -6.87 -5.26 1.16
C GLU A 59 -6.12 -5.82 2.37
N GLU A 60 -5.93 -7.14 2.42
CA GLU A 60 -5.22 -7.83 3.50
C GLU A 60 -3.76 -7.34 3.62
N LYS A 61 -3.04 -7.25 2.49
CA LYS A 61 -1.64 -6.80 2.46
C LYS A 61 -1.48 -5.34 2.83
N PHE A 62 -2.34 -4.46 2.33
CA PHE A 62 -2.27 -3.04 2.65
C PHE A 62 -2.63 -2.77 4.12
N ALA A 63 -3.61 -3.49 4.68
CA ALA A 63 -3.92 -3.43 6.11
C ALA A 63 -2.76 -3.94 6.98
N ALA A 64 -2.07 -5.01 6.57
CA ALA A 64 -0.87 -5.49 7.25
C ALA A 64 0.29 -4.48 7.15
N ALA A 65 0.53 -3.91 5.98
CA ALA A 65 1.58 -2.92 5.73
C ALA A 65 1.38 -1.64 6.58
N ASN A 66 0.16 -1.12 6.63
CA ASN A 66 -0.19 0.03 7.45
C ASN A 66 0.02 -0.22 8.96
N ARG A 67 -0.21 -1.46 9.43
CA ARG A 67 0.09 -1.83 10.82
C ARG A 67 1.60 -1.90 11.05
N SER A 68 2.32 -2.58 10.16
CA SER A 68 3.78 -2.77 10.25
C SER A 68 4.54 -1.44 10.36
N ILE A 69 4.22 -0.47 9.50
CA ILE A 69 4.93 0.81 9.48
C ILE A 69 4.58 1.74 10.66
N LYS A 70 3.41 1.56 11.28
CA LYS A 70 3.00 2.35 12.47
C LYS A 70 3.60 1.80 13.77
N THR A 71 3.98 0.53 13.79
CA THR A 71 4.54 -0.16 14.96
C THR A 71 6.08 -0.25 14.90
N SER A 72 6.69 0.17 13.79
CA SER A 72 8.15 0.24 13.63
C SER A 72 8.75 1.49 14.28
#